data_AF-A0A9X5XJB1-F1
#
_entry.id   AF-A0A9X5XJB1-F1
#
_cell.length_a   1.000
_cell.length_b   1.000
_cell.length_c   1.000
_cell.angle_alpha   90.00
_cell.angle_beta   90.00
_cell.angle_gamma   90.00
#
_symmetry.space_group_name_H-M   'P 1'
#
loop_
_entity.id
_entity.type
_entity.pdbx_description
1 polymer ?
#
loop_
_entity_poly.entity_id
_entity_poly.type
_entity_poly.pdbx_seq_one_letter_code
_entity_poly.pdbx_strand_id
1 'polypeptide(L)'
;MSSASVSPHGFVTVWGRGYRPEQVDAYFAALSRVRDTAWERAARLTVLAKEMDAEVGRLREVVARLAPQTYETLGERACRIRELGEEEAAVVRENARSAARLAVEEAEAEGRRMREAAQAYAAELRGEAEERARHRLLAARAEADEMRIAARRAVKEGRGEVLAALREVRQRTEGFLADQEREHAERWEEAERAAVERAAGLDAHHVKRGVRAEAALAEAER
;
A
#
# COMPACT_ATOMS: atom_id res chain seq x y z
N MET A 1 -16.36 27.65 6.93
CA MET A 1 -14.94 27.45 7.30
C MET A 1 -14.28 26.63 6.19
N SER A 2 -13.78 27.26 5.13
CA SER A 2 -13.11 26.55 4.03
C SER A 2 -11.61 26.62 4.21
N SER A 3 -10.99 25.46 4.48
CA SER A 3 -9.55 25.30 4.52
C SER A 3 -8.98 25.42 3.11
N ALA A 4 -8.43 26.59 2.78
CA ALA A 4 -7.52 26.70 1.64
C ALA A 4 -6.29 25.84 1.97
N SER A 5 -6.05 24.79 1.20
CA SER A 5 -4.82 24.01 1.29
C SER A 5 -3.66 24.88 0.83
N VAL A 6 -2.94 25.43 1.79
CA VAL A 6 -1.69 26.16 1.57
C VAL A 6 -0.66 25.13 1.10
N SER A 7 -0.12 25.32 -0.09
CA SER A 7 1.00 24.52 -0.60
C SER A 7 2.20 24.67 0.34
N PRO A 8 3.07 23.65 0.51
CA PRO A 8 4.27 23.73 1.36
C PRO A 8 5.21 24.91 1.02
N HIS A 9 5.02 25.54 -0.13
CA HIS A 9 5.78 26.71 -0.60
C HIS A 9 5.03 28.05 -0.42
N GLY A 10 3.94 28.08 0.37
CA GLY A 10 3.22 29.31 0.73
C GLY A 10 2.26 29.85 -0.32
N PHE A 11 2.05 29.14 -1.44
CA PHE A 11 1.10 29.55 -2.47
C PHE A 11 -0.34 29.18 -2.11
N VAL A 12 -1.27 30.12 -2.34
CA VAL A 12 -2.71 29.89 -2.18
C VAL A 12 -3.25 29.28 -3.47
N THR A 13 -3.88 28.12 -3.36
CA THR A 13 -4.56 27.47 -4.49
C THR A 13 -5.95 28.06 -4.69
N VAL A 14 -6.29 28.43 -5.93
CA VAL A 14 -7.65 28.84 -6.28
C VAL A 14 -8.48 27.59 -6.55
N TRP A 15 -9.80 27.67 -6.32
CA TRP A 15 -10.75 26.60 -6.58
C TRP A 15 -10.52 26.01 -7.99
N GLY A 16 -10.02 24.76 -8.03
CA GLY A 16 -9.55 24.11 -9.25
C GLY A 16 -8.04 24.25 -9.48
N ARG A 17 -7.22 23.44 -8.78
CA ARG A 17 -5.82 23.01 -9.05
C ARG A 17 -4.82 24.00 -9.71
N GLY A 18 -5.06 25.31 -9.67
CA GLY A 18 -4.20 26.33 -10.24
C GLY A 18 -3.64 27.25 -9.16
N TYR A 19 -2.34 27.53 -9.24
CA TYR A 19 -1.71 28.59 -8.44
C TYR A 19 -2.17 29.96 -8.95
N ARG A 20 -2.22 30.97 -8.06
CA ARG A 20 -2.45 32.36 -8.47
C ARG A 20 -1.22 32.90 -9.20
N PRO A 21 -1.32 33.25 -10.50
CA PRO A 21 -0.18 33.76 -11.28
C PRO A 21 0.50 34.96 -10.62
N GLU A 22 -0.30 35.87 -10.05
CA GLU A 22 0.22 37.10 -9.43
C GLU A 22 1.04 36.83 -8.17
N GLN A 23 0.72 35.75 -7.42
CA GLN A 23 1.51 35.33 -6.26
C GLN A 23 2.83 34.69 -6.70
N VAL A 24 2.81 33.92 -7.79
CA VAL A 24 4.01 33.30 -8.36
C VAL A 24 4.94 34.38 -8.92
N ASP A 25 4.40 35.37 -9.63
CA ASP A 25 5.16 36.49 -10.19
C ASP A 25 5.78 37.36 -9.09
N ALA A 26 5.02 37.67 -8.04
CA ALA A 26 5.53 38.42 -6.89
C ALA A 26 6.66 37.66 -6.17
N TYR A 27 6.49 36.35 -5.98
CA TYR A 27 7.51 35.49 -5.37
C TYR A 27 8.77 35.39 -6.24
N PHE A 28 8.60 35.19 -7.55
CA PHE A 28 9.71 35.14 -8.50
C PHE A 28 10.46 36.46 -8.59
N ALA A 29 9.75 37.60 -8.57
CA ALA A 29 10.36 38.92 -8.54
C ALA A 29 11.16 39.15 -7.25
N ALA A 30 10.65 38.72 -6.09
CA ALA A 30 11.37 38.79 -4.83
C ALA A 30 12.63 37.90 -4.84
N LEU A 31 12.52 36.68 -5.36
CA LEU A 31 13.65 35.75 -5.48
C LEU A 31 14.72 36.28 -6.44
N SER A 32 14.30 36.88 -7.56
CA SER A 32 15.19 37.50 -8.54
C SER A 32 15.95 38.67 -7.92
N ARG A 33 15.29 39.53 -7.14
CA ARG A 33 15.97 40.63 -6.41
C ARG A 33 16.99 40.12 -5.39
N VAL A 34 16.66 39.06 -4.66
CA VAL A 34 17.60 38.44 -3.69
C VAL A 34 18.80 37.86 -4.44
N ARG A 35 18.59 37.16 -5.56
CA ARG A 35 19.67 36.66 -6.42
C ARG A 35 20.55 37.81 -6.90
N ASP A 36 19.97 38.86 -7.46
CA ASP A 36 20.72 39.98 -8.04
C ASP A 36 21.55 40.70 -6.96
N THR A 37 20.97 40.91 -5.77
CA THR A 37 21.69 41.47 -4.61
C THR A 37 22.84 40.57 -4.15
N ALA A 38 22.63 39.25 -4.13
CA ALA A 38 23.67 38.29 -3.77
C ALA A 38 24.80 38.27 -4.82
N TRP A 39 24.45 38.39 -6.10
CA TRP A 39 25.41 38.49 -7.20
C TRP A 39 26.25 39.77 -7.13
N GLU A 40 25.62 40.93 -6.88
CA GLU A 40 26.34 42.19 -6.66
C GLU A 40 27.30 42.09 -5.48
N ARG A 41 26.85 41.49 -4.36
CA ARG A 41 27.71 41.26 -3.19
C ARG A 41 28.89 40.33 -3.51
N ALA A 42 28.65 39.25 -4.24
CA ALA A 42 29.70 38.32 -4.66
C ALA A 42 30.73 39.00 -5.57
N ALA A 43 30.27 39.85 -6.50
CA ALA A 43 31.15 40.63 -7.37
C ALA A 43 32.02 41.60 -6.55
N ARG A 44 31.42 42.36 -5.61
CA ARG A 44 32.15 43.28 -4.72
C ARG A 44 33.19 42.54 -3.85
N LEU A 45 32.81 41.41 -3.27
CA LEU A 45 33.73 40.59 -2.46
C LEU A 45 34.87 40.02 -3.29
N THR A 46 34.62 39.68 -4.56
CA THR A 46 35.66 39.19 -5.47
C THR A 46 36.66 40.29 -5.83
N VAL A 47 36.19 41.53 -6.04
CA VAL A 47 37.08 42.69 -6.22
C VAL A 47 37.90 42.94 -4.96
N LEU A 48 37.26 42.98 -3.79
CA LEU A 48 37.95 43.16 -2.51
C LEU A 48 38.99 42.06 -2.26
N ALA A 49 38.67 40.80 -2.54
CA ALA A 49 39.62 39.69 -2.42
C ALA A 49 40.85 39.89 -3.31
N LYS A 50 40.65 40.33 -4.56
CA LYS A 50 41.76 40.65 -5.48
C LYS A 50 42.60 41.83 -4.99
N GLU A 51 41.97 42.87 -4.45
CA GLU A 51 42.67 44.02 -3.86
C GLU A 51 43.48 43.61 -2.64
N MET A 52 42.92 42.77 -1.77
CA MET A 52 43.62 42.21 -0.61
C MET A 52 44.78 41.32 -1.02
N ASP A 53 44.60 40.45 -2.02
CA ASP A 53 45.67 39.61 -2.56
C ASP A 53 46.82 40.46 -3.14
N ALA A 54 46.49 41.54 -3.87
CA ALA A 54 47.48 42.46 -4.39
C ALA A 54 48.22 43.23 -3.28
N GLU A 55 47.52 43.65 -2.22
CA GLU A 55 48.13 44.29 -1.05
C GLU A 55 49.03 43.33 -0.27
N VAL A 56 48.59 42.08 -0.06
CA VAL A 56 49.44 41.04 0.53
C VAL A 56 50.68 40.80 -0.33
N GLY A 57 50.54 40.79 -1.67
CA GLY A 57 51.66 40.71 -2.60
C GLY A 57 52.67 41.85 -2.40
N ARG A 58 52.20 43.11 -2.38
CA ARG A 58 53.04 44.29 -2.12
C ARG A 58 53.74 44.21 -0.76
N LEU A 59 53.01 43.86 0.31
CA LEU A 59 53.58 43.72 1.64
C LEU A 59 54.65 42.64 1.70
N ARG A 60 54.44 41.50 1.01
CA ARG A 60 55.46 40.44 0.89
C ARG A 60 56.71 40.93 0.17
N GLU A 61 56.56 41.69 -0.92
CA GLU A 61 57.72 42.27 -1.61
C GLU A 61 58.49 43.26 -0.73
N VAL A 62 57.77 44.12 0.00
CA VAL A 62 58.39 45.06 0.95
C VAL A 62 59.17 44.30 2.01
N VAL A 63 58.57 43.26 2.61
CA VAL A 63 59.22 42.42 3.61
C VAL A 63 60.42 41.65 3.03
N ALA A 64 60.33 41.15 1.80
CA ALA A 64 61.43 40.44 1.15
C ALA A 64 62.62 41.36 0.82
N ARG A 65 62.40 42.67 0.64
CA ARG A 65 63.45 43.67 0.42
C ARG A 65 64.08 44.18 1.70
N LEU A 66 63.48 43.93 2.87
CA LEU A 66 64.12 44.25 4.14
C LEU A 66 65.31 43.29 4.33
N ALA A 67 66.48 43.85 4.59
CA ALA A 67 67.62 43.05 5.02
C ALA A 67 67.21 42.22 6.25
N PRO A 68 67.65 40.96 6.36
CA PRO A 68 67.41 40.17 7.56
C PRO A 68 67.83 40.99 8.77
N GLN A 69 66.93 41.24 9.72
CA GLN A 69 67.30 41.89 10.97
C GLN A 69 68.20 40.93 11.76
N THR A 70 69.49 40.97 11.47
CA THR A 70 70.51 40.29 12.23
C THR A 70 70.83 41.19 13.41
N TYR A 71 70.43 40.74 14.60
CA TYR A 71 70.72 41.42 15.88
C TYR A 71 72.22 41.38 16.21
N GLU A 72 73.08 41.01 15.27
CA GLU A 72 74.55 41.01 15.37
C GLU A 72 75.10 42.39 15.74
N THR A 73 74.44 43.45 15.26
CA THR A 73 74.77 44.85 15.60
C THR A 73 74.43 45.23 17.05
N LEU A 74 73.61 44.43 17.75
CA LEU A 74 73.20 44.61 19.15
C LEU A 74 74.03 43.75 20.12
N GLY A 75 75.00 42.97 19.60
CA GLY A 75 75.96 42.18 20.37
C GLY A 75 75.54 40.73 20.63
N GLU A 76 76.51 39.90 21.03
CA GLU A 76 76.39 38.43 21.17
C GLU A 76 75.24 38.00 22.12
N ARG A 77 74.94 38.80 23.14
CA ARG A 77 73.83 38.53 24.07
C ARG A 77 72.46 38.65 23.39
N ALA A 78 72.29 39.58 22.45
CA ALA A 78 71.04 39.72 21.70
C ALA A 78 70.83 38.57 20.71
N CYS A 79 71.91 38.09 20.07
CA CYS A 79 71.86 36.89 19.22
C CYS A 79 71.42 35.64 19.99
N ARG A 80 72.01 35.39 21.17
CA ARG A 80 71.63 34.26 22.04
C ARG A 80 70.16 34.30 22.47
N ILE A 81 69.62 35.48 22.78
CA ILE A 81 68.19 35.62 23.14
C ILE A 81 67.30 35.32 21.93
N ARG A 82 67.69 35.76 20.72
CA ARG A 82 66.97 35.43 19.49
C ARG A 82 66.95 33.93 19.23
N GLU A 83 68.11 33.27 19.29
CA GLU A 83 68.23 31.82 19.08
C GLU A 83 67.34 31.05 20.04
N LEU A 84 67.38 31.39 21.34
CA LEU A 84 66.53 30.76 22.35
C LEU A 84 65.03 31.01 22.09
N GLY A 85 64.67 32.19 21.60
CA GLY A 85 63.30 32.51 21.19
C GLY A 85 62.84 31.74 19.94
N GLU A 86 63.74 31.49 18.99
CA GLU A 86 63.46 30.68 17.79
C GLU A 86 63.29 29.20 18.13
N GLU A 87 64.13 28.67 19.03
CA GLU A 87 64.02 27.32 19.58
C GLU A 87 62.69 27.13 20.31
N GLU A 88 62.35 28.04 21.23
CA GLU A 88 61.09 27.98 21.97
C GLU A 88 59.88 28.10 21.02
N ALA A 89 59.94 29.00 20.04
CA ALA A 89 58.90 29.12 19.02
C ALA A 89 58.76 27.85 18.17
N ALA A 90 59.86 27.14 17.87
CA ALA A 90 59.82 25.86 17.18
C ALA A 90 59.15 24.78 18.05
N VAL A 91 59.50 24.68 19.33
CA VAL A 91 58.90 23.76 20.29
C VAL A 91 57.40 24.03 20.44
N VAL A 92 57.00 25.29 20.65
CA VAL A 92 55.59 25.68 20.77
C VAL A 92 54.82 25.34 19.50
N ARG A 93 55.37 25.59 18.31
CA ARG A 93 54.72 25.25 17.03
C ARG A 93 54.56 23.75 16.86
N GLU A 94 55.57 22.95 17.19
CA GLU A 94 55.47 21.50 17.06
C GLU A 94 54.48 20.91 18.06
N ASN A 95 54.48 21.39 19.31
CA ASN A 95 53.50 21.01 20.32
C ASN A 95 52.07 21.36 19.88
N ALA A 96 51.86 22.57 19.34
CA ALA A 96 50.56 23.00 18.82
C ALA A 96 50.10 22.13 17.64
N ARG A 97 51.02 21.77 16.73
CA ARG A 97 50.72 20.86 15.61
C ARG A 97 50.37 19.46 16.08
N SER A 98 51.12 18.93 17.06
CA SER A 98 50.86 17.62 17.65
C SER A 98 49.50 17.59 18.35
N ALA A 99 49.20 18.59 19.17
CA ALA A 99 47.90 18.73 19.83
C ALA A 99 46.75 18.85 18.82
N ALA A 100 46.93 19.62 17.74
CA ALA A 100 45.93 19.73 16.68
C ALA A 100 45.68 18.39 15.97
N ARG A 101 46.74 17.62 15.69
CA ARG A 101 46.60 16.27 15.09
C ARG A 101 45.84 15.32 16.02
N LEU A 102 46.21 15.28 17.30
CA LEU A 102 45.51 14.46 18.30
C LEU A 102 44.02 14.83 18.41
N ALA A 103 43.69 16.12 18.42
CA ALA A 103 42.31 16.57 18.46
C ALA A 103 41.51 16.13 17.22
N VAL A 104 42.13 16.17 16.03
CA VAL A 104 41.51 15.67 14.80
C VAL A 104 41.31 14.16 14.86
N GLU A 105 42.33 13.40 15.27
CA GLU A 105 42.25 11.94 15.40
C GLU A 105 41.15 11.50 16.39
N GLU A 106 41.03 12.20 17.52
CA GLU A 106 39.98 11.96 18.51
C GLU A 106 38.59 12.28 17.96
N ALA A 107 38.43 13.43 17.29
CA ALA A 107 37.17 13.82 16.67
C ALA A 107 36.75 12.83 15.57
N GLU A 108 37.70 12.35 14.76
CA GLU A 108 37.44 11.34 13.74
C GLU A 108 37.08 9.97 14.35
N ALA A 109 37.75 9.57 15.43
CA ALA A 109 37.43 8.34 16.15
C ALA A 109 36.01 8.40 16.72
N GLU A 110 35.63 9.51 17.33
CA GLU A 110 34.26 9.71 17.82
C GLU A 110 33.26 9.74 16.68
N GLY A 111 33.57 10.43 15.58
CA GLY A 111 32.74 10.43 14.38
C GLY A 111 32.57 9.05 13.74
N ARG A 112 33.57 8.16 13.83
CA ARG A 112 33.44 6.75 13.43
C ARG A 112 32.52 5.99 14.38
N ARG A 113 32.73 6.10 15.70
CA ARG A 113 31.89 5.45 16.73
C ARG A 113 30.42 5.83 16.60
N MET A 114 30.12 7.12 16.45
CA MET A 114 28.75 7.60 16.27
C MET A 114 28.11 7.07 14.99
N ARG A 115 28.86 7.00 13.88
CA ARG A 115 28.35 6.44 12.61
C ARG A 115 28.07 4.96 12.72
N GLU A 116 28.96 4.20 13.33
CA GLU A 116 28.79 2.75 13.56
C GLU A 116 27.57 2.49 14.46
N ALA A 117 27.42 3.24 15.55
CA ALA A 117 26.26 3.16 16.43
C ALA A 117 24.95 3.48 15.69
N ALA A 118 24.93 4.56 14.91
CA ALA A 118 23.76 4.93 14.10
C ALA A 118 23.41 3.87 13.04
N GLN A 119 24.42 3.27 12.41
CA GLN A 119 24.22 2.19 11.44
C GLN A 119 23.69 0.91 12.08
N ALA A 120 24.22 0.54 13.25
CA ALA A 120 23.74 -0.61 14.01
C ALA A 120 22.26 -0.43 14.41
N TYR A 121 21.92 0.73 14.96
CA TYR A 121 20.54 1.07 15.32
C TYR A 121 19.61 1.06 14.10
N ALA A 122 20.04 1.64 12.97
CA ALA A 122 19.26 1.61 11.74
C ALA A 122 19.11 0.19 11.16
N ALA A 123 20.08 -0.69 11.35
CA ALA A 123 19.98 -2.09 10.95
C ALA A 123 19.00 -2.87 11.83
N GLU A 124 19.05 -2.67 13.16
CA GLU A 124 18.10 -3.25 14.12
C GLU A 124 16.66 -2.83 13.79
N LEU A 125 16.41 -1.52 13.62
CA LEU A 125 15.08 -1.00 13.28
C LEU A 125 14.56 -1.57 11.96
N ARG A 126 15.43 -1.71 10.95
CA ARG A 126 15.07 -2.37 9.68
C ARG A 126 14.71 -3.84 9.89
N GLY A 127 15.51 -4.59 10.65
CA GLY A 127 15.22 -5.98 11.00
C GLY A 127 13.87 -6.14 11.68
N GLU A 128 13.56 -5.32 12.68
CA GLU A 128 12.25 -5.32 13.35
C GLU A 128 11.09 -4.96 12.40
N ALA A 129 11.30 -4.00 11.49
CA ALA A 129 10.28 -3.61 10.52
C ALA A 129 10.02 -4.74 9.52
N GLU A 130 11.05 -5.42 9.04
CA GLU A 130 10.95 -6.58 8.15
C GLU A 130 10.22 -7.75 8.82
N GLU A 131 10.56 -8.08 10.07
CA GLU A 131 9.86 -9.15 10.79
C GLU A 131 8.39 -8.80 11.05
N ARG A 132 8.08 -7.55 11.44
CA ARG A 132 6.68 -7.10 11.54
C ARG A 132 5.94 -7.19 10.21
N ALA A 133 6.60 -6.85 9.10
CA ALA A 133 6.00 -6.98 7.77
C ALA A 133 5.75 -8.45 7.40
N ARG A 134 6.70 -9.35 7.68
CA ARG A 134 6.55 -10.80 7.47
C ARG A 134 5.39 -11.36 8.28
N HIS A 135 5.30 -11.04 9.57
CA HIS A 135 4.19 -11.48 10.41
C HIS A 135 2.83 -11.00 9.89
N ARG A 136 2.72 -9.73 9.48
CA ARG A 136 1.48 -9.21 8.89
C ARG A 136 1.11 -9.90 7.58
N LEU A 137 2.08 -10.18 6.71
CA LEU A 137 1.82 -10.89 5.46
C LEU A 137 1.38 -12.34 5.69
N LEU A 138 1.98 -13.03 6.66
CA LEU A 138 1.57 -14.38 7.04
C LEU A 138 0.15 -14.40 7.62
N ALA A 139 -0.17 -13.46 8.51
CA ALA A 139 -1.51 -13.32 9.06
C ALA A 139 -2.56 -13.04 7.97
N ALA A 140 -2.29 -12.10 7.07
CA ALA A 140 -3.19 -11.77 5.96
C ALA A 140 -3.41 -12.96 5.00
N ARG A 141 -2.36 -13.77 4.75
CA ARG A 141 -2.49 -15.00 3.95
C ARG A 141 -3.35 -16.05 4.64
N ALA A 142 -3.14 -16.26 5.94
CA ALA A 142 -3.94 -17.20 6.72
C ALA A 142 -5.42 -16.80 6.72
N GLU A 143 -5.71 -15.51 6.94
CA GLU A 143 -7.08 -14.97 6.90
C GLU A 143 -7.73 -15.15 5.51
N ALA A 144 -6.98 -14.87 4.44
CA ALA A 144 -7.46 -15.10 3.07
C ALA A 144 -7.76 -16.58 2.79
N ASP A 145 -6.91 -17.49 3.28
CA ASP A 145 -7.13 -18.93 3.14
C ASP A 145 -8.35 -19.41 3.93
N GLU A 146 -8.54 -18.92 5.16
CA GLU A 146 -9.73 -19.20 5.97
C GLU A 146 -11.00 -18.71 5.29
N MET A 147 -11.02 -17.47 4.79
CA MET A 147 -12.14 -16.93 4.02
C MET A 147 -12.45 -17.79 2.79
N ARG A 148 -11.42 -18.21 2.05
CA ARG A 148 -11.58 -19.07 0.86
C ARG A 148 -12.15 -20.44 1.23
N ILE A 149 -11.68 -21.05 2.31
CA ILE A 149 -12.18 -22.35 2.79
C ILE A 149 -13.63 -22.22 3.26
N ALA A 150 -13.96 -21.19 4.03
CA ALA A 150 -15.31 -20.92 4.52
C ALA A 150 -16.29 -20.70 3.35
N ALA A 151 -15.92 -19.88 2.37
CA ALA A 151 -16.74 -19.66 1.17
C ALA A 151 -17.01 -20.96 0.40
N ARG A 152 -15.99 -21.82 0.21
CA ARG A 152 -16.15 -23.12 -0.46
C ARG A 152 -17.06 -24.06 0.32
N ARG A 153 -16.97 -24.07 1.65
CA ARG A 153 -17.86 -24.88 2.51
C ARG A 153 -19.30 -24.40 2.40
N ALA A 154 -19.54 -23.11 2.53
CA ALA A 154 -20.87 -22.52 2.41
C ALA A 154 -21.51 -22.81 1.05
N VAL A 155 -20.75 -22.71 -0.05
CA VAL A 155 -21.25 -23.07 -1.39
C VAL A 155 -21.60 -24.56 -1.48
N LYS A 156 -20.79 -25.45 -0.89
CA LYS A 156 -21.05 -26.90 -0.89
C LYS A 156 -22.30 -27.23 -0.07
N GLU A 157 -22.44 -26.63 1.11
CA GLU A 157 -23.60 -26.80 1.99
C GLU A 157 -24.87 -26.30 1.32
N GLY A 158 -24.88 -25.07 0.82
CA GLY A 158 -26.03 -24.50 0.11
C GLY A 158 -26.42 -25.31 -1.13
N ARG A 159 -25.44 -25.82 -1.90
CA ARG A 159 -25.73 -26.76 -3.00
C ARG A 159 -26.36 -28.06 -2.50
N GLY A 160 -25.90 -28.59 -1.37
CA GLY A 160 -26.47 -29.77 -0.73
C GLY A 160 -27.92 -29.56 -0.33
N GLU A 161 -28.22 -28.44 0.32
CA GLU A 161 -29.58 -28.05 0.73
C GLU A 161 -30.53 -27.91 -0.46
N VAL A 162 -30.11 -27.20 -1.51
CA VAL A 162 -30.92 -27.04 -2.74
C VAL A 162 -31.20 -28.38 -3.41
N LEU A 163 -30.19 -29.27 -3.49
CA LEU A 163 -30.38 -30.60 -4.06
C LEU A 163 -31.27 -31.50 -3.20
N ALA A 164 -31.19 -31.38 -1.87
CA ALA A 164 -32.06 -32.12 -0.96
C ALA A 164 -33.52 -31.66 -1.13
N ALA A 165 -33.77 -30.36 -1.15
CA ALA A 165 -35.09 -29.78 -1.40
C ALA A 165 -35.65 -30.22 -2.76
N LEU A 166 -34.81 -30.25 -3.81
CA LEU A 166 -35.23 -30.72 -5.14
C LEU A 166 -35.63 -32.20 -5.12
N ARG A 167 -34.86 -33.06 -4.43
CA ARG A 167 -35.21 -34.49 -4.30
C ARG A 167 -36.51 -34.69 -3.55
N GLU A 168 -36.74 -33.93 -2.50
CA GLU A 168 -37.99 -33.99 -1.73
C GLU A 168 -39.20 -33.60 -2.58
N VAL A 169 -39.10 -32.50 -3.33
CA VAL A 169 -40.16 -32.06 -4.26
C VAL A 169 -40.42 -33.12 -5.33
N ARG A 170 -39.36 -33.73 -5.87
CA ARG A 170 -39.48 -34.82 -6.84
C ARG A 170 -40.21 -36.02 -6.25
N GLN A 171 -39.82 -36.48 -5.06
CA GLN A 171 -40.48 -37.59 -4.37
C GLN A 171 -41.96 -37.30 -4.09
N ARG A 172 -42.29 -36.08 -3.63
CA ARG A 172 -43.69 -35.66 -3.41
C ARG A 172 -44.48 -35.66 -4.72
N THR A 173 -43.88 -35.23 -5.81
CA THR A 173 -44.53 -35.21 -7.14
C THR A 173 -44.75 -36.62 -7.68
N GLU A 174 -43.75 -37.50 -7.55
CA GLU A 174 -43.88 -38.91 -7.94
C GLU A 174 -44.97 -39.62 -7.12
N GLY A 175 -45.04 -39.37 -5.81
CA GLY A 175 -46.13 -39.87 -4.96
C GLY A 175 -47.51 -39.36 -5.39
N PHE A 176 -47.63 -38.05 -5.65
CA PHE A 176 -48.88 -37.45 -6.12
C PHE A 176 -49.35 -38.04 -7.46
N LEU A 177 -48.43 -38.27 -8.41
CA LEU A 177 -48.74 -38.90 -9.69
C LEU A 177 -49.20 -40.36 -9.51
N ALA A 178 -48.55 -41.13 -8.65
CA ALA A 178 -48.96 -42.51 -8.35
C ALA A 178 -50.35 -42.57 -7.68
N ASP A 179 -50.66 -41.63 -6.78
CA ASP A 179 -51.98 -41.50 -6.19
C ASP A 179 -53.04 -41.17 -7.23
N GLN A 180 -52.72 -40.26 -8.16
CA GLN A 180 -53.62 -39.91 -9.27
C GLN A 180 -53.86 -41.10 -10.21
N GLU A 181 -52.82 -41.85 -10.57
CA GLU A 181 -52.94 -43.06 -11.40
C GLU A 181 -53.82 -44.11 -10.73
N ARG A 182 -53.66 -44.34 -9.42
CA ARG A 182 -54.51 -45.24 -8.63
C ARG A 182 -55.96 -44.77 -8.64
N GLU A 183 -56.21 -43.49 -8.36
CA GLU A 183 -57.58 -42.95 -8.35
C GLU A 183 -58.23 -43.10 -9.74
N HIS A 184 -57.48 -42.85 -10.83
CA HIS A 184 -57.98 -43.08 -12.18
C HIS A 184 -58.26 -44.56 -12.47
N ALA A 185 -57.41 -45.48 -12.01
CA ALA A 185 -57.62 -46.91 -12.16
C ALA A 185 -58.87 -47.38 -11.41
N GLU A 186 -59.05 -46.93 -10.16
CA GLU A 186 -60.25 -47.21 -9.34
C GLU A 186 -61.53 -46.70 -10.03
N ARG A 187 -61.51 -45.44 -10.51
CA ARG A 187 -62.62 -44.88 -11.29
C ARG A 187 -62.90 -45.66 -12.58
N TRP A 188 -61.86 -46.23 -13.19
CA TRP A 188 -62.01 -47.10 -14.37
C TRP A 188 -62.62 -48.46 -14.05
N GLU A 189 -62.17 -49.14 -13.00
CA GLU A 189 -62.77 -50.38 -12.55
C GLU A 189 -64.23 -50.19 -12.12
N GLU A 190 -64.56 -49.07 -11.48
CA GLU A 190 -65.95 -48.70 -11.17
C GLU A 190 -66.79 -48.48 -12.44
N ALA A 191 -66.26 -47.74 -13.41
CA ALA A 191 -66.94 -47.51 -14.68
C ALA A 191 -67.14 -48.79 -15.48
N GLU A 192 -66.16 -49.69 -15.49
CA GLU A 192 -66.23 -51.01 -16.13
C GLU A 192 -67.26 -51.90 -15.45
N ARG A 193 -67.24 -52.01 -14.11
CA ARG A 193 -68.27 -52.73 -13.35
C ARG A 193 -69.67 -52.21 -13.66
N ALA A 194 -69.86 -50.89 -13.62
CA ALA A 194 -71.13 -50.28 -13.96
C ALA A 194 -71.53 -50.53 -15.43
N ALA A 195 -70.58 -50.62 -16.36
CA ALA A 195 -70.85 -50.97 -17.76
C ALA A 195 -71.27 -52.44 -17.91
N VAL A 196 -70.59 -53.37 -17.24
CA VAL A 196 -70.95 -54.79 -17.19
C VAL A 196 -72.34 -54.99 -16.58
N GLU A 197 -72.64 -54.32 -15.46
CA GLU A 197 -73.97 -54.36 -14.84
C GLU A 197 -75.07 -53.84 -15.77
N ARG A 198 -74.82 -52.72 -16.47
CA ARG A 198 -75.74 -52.20 -17.49
C ARG A 198 -75.93 -53.18 -18.64
N ALA A 199 -74.86 -53.79 -19.15
CA ALA A 199 -74.92 -54.80 -20.22
C ALA A 199 -75.72 -56.04 -19.78
N ALA A 200 -75.42 -56.59 -18.61
CA ALA A 200 -76.18 -57.71 -18.03
C ALA A 200 -77.66 -57.36 -17.81
N GLY A 201 -77.96 -56.14 -17.38
CA GLY A 201 -79.32 -55.62 -17.26
C GLY A 201 -80.06 -55.56 -18.61
N LEU A 202 -79.37 -55.11 -19.66
CA LEU A 202 -79.90 -55.10 -21.03
C LEU A 202 -80.11 -56.52 -21.56
N ASP A 203 -79.14 -57.42 -21.38
CA ASP A 203 -79.25 -58.82 -21.79
C ASP A 203 -80.41 -59.53 -21.09
N ALA A 204 -80.56 -59.35 -19.78
CA ALA A 204 -81.69 -59.88 -19.04
C ALA A 204 -83.03 -59.32 -19.54
N HIS A 205 -83.08 -58.03 -19.90
CA HIS A 205 -84.25 -57.42 -20.52
C HIS A 205 -84.52 -58.01 -21.93
N HIS A 206 -83.50 -58.24 -22.73
CA HIS A 206 -83.60 -58.89 -24.05
C HIS A 206 -84.10 -60.34 -23.93
N VAL A 207 -83.58 -61.14 -23.01
CA VAL A 207 -84.06 -62.50 -22.72
C VAL A 207 -85.53 -62.47 -22.30
N LYS A 208 -85.92 -61.57 -21.38
CA LYS A 208 -87.34 -61.41 -20.97
C LYS A 208 -88.24 -61.07 -22.16
N ARG A 209 -87.79 -60.21 -23.08
CA ARG A 209 -88.54 -59.89 -24.31
C ARG A 209 -88.59 -61.08 -25.28
N GLY A 210 -87.51 -61.84 -25.40
CA GLY A 210 -87.44 -63.07 -26.19
C GLY A 210 -88.44 -64.12 -25.69
N VAL A 211 -88.42 -64.44 -24.40
CA VAL A 211 -89.39 -65.38 -23.78
C VAL A 211 -90.83 -64.91 -23.97
N ARG A 212 -91.11 -63.60 -23.83
CA ARG A 212 -92.45 -63.05 -24.12
C ARG A 212 -92.85 -63.20 -25.58
N ALA A 213 -91.92 -63.00 -26.51
CA ALA A 213 -92.17 -63.17 -27.94
C ALA A 213 -92.38 -64.64 -28.31
N GLU A 214 -91.60 -65.56 -27.74
CA GLU A 214 -91.78 -67.01 -27.90
C GLU A 214 -93.10 -67.50 -27.30
N ALA A 215 -93.49 -67.00 -26.13
CA ALA A 215 -94.79 -67.31 -25.53
C ALA A 215 -95.96 -66.81 -26.40
N ALA A 216 -95.85 -65.61 -26.98
CA ALA A 216 -96.84 -65.07 -27.90
C ALA A 216 -96.90 -65.85 -29.24
N LEU A 217 -95.76 -66.35 -29.73
CA LEU A 217 -95.70 -67.25 -30.89
C LEU A 217 -96.36 -68.60 -30.58
N ALA A 218 -96.09 -69.20 -29.42
CA ALA A 218 -96.69 -70.47 -29.00
C ALA A 218 -98.20 -70.35 -28.68
N GLU A 219 -98.69 -69.17 -28.33
CA GLU A 219 -100.13 -68.87 -28.27
C GLU A 219 -100.76 -68.70 -29.67
N ALA A 220 -99.99 -68.24 -30.66
CA ALA A 220 -100.46 -68.08 -32.05
C ALA A 220 -100.42 -69.38 -32.88
N GLU A 221 -99.65 -70.39 -32.44
CA GLU A 221 -99.56 -71.72 -33.07
C GLU A 221 -100.56 -72.76 -32.49
N ARG A 222 -101.42 -72.37 -31.54
CA ARG A 222 -102.57 -73.14 -31.05
C ARG A 222 -103.88 -72.71 -31.72
#